data_AF-A0A401TDN2-F1
#
_entry.id   AF-A0A401TDN2-F1
#
_cell.length_a   1.000
_cell.length_b   1.000
_cell.length_c   1.000
_cell.angle_alpha   90.00
_cell.angle_beta   90.00
_cell.angle_gamma   90.00
#
_symmetry.space_group_name_H-M   'P 1'
#
loop_
_entity.id
_entity.type
_entity.pdbx_description
1 polymer ?
#
loop_
_entity_poly.entity_id
_entity_poly.type
_entity_poly.pdbx_seq_one_letter_code
_entity_poly.pdbx_strand_id
1 'polypeptide(L)' 'MCRDSPLFDFIENCMRNKHEMVVYEAASAIVNLPNCTAKELAPAVSVLQLFCSSPKAALRYAAVRTLNK' A
#
# COMPACT_ATOMS: atom_id res chain seq x y z
N MET A 1 9.52 -0.14 -16.22
CA MET A 1 8.40 -0.56 -15.33
C MET A 1 8.57 0.17 -14.01
N CYS A 2 7.54 0.30 -13.17
CA CYS A 2 7.71 0.99 -11.88
C CYS A 2 8.82 0.37 -11.01
N ARG A 3 9.02 -0.95 -11.12
CA ARG A 3 10.10 -1.71 -10.49
C ARG A 3 11.54 -1.35 -10.87
N ASP A 4 11.80 -0.61 -11.95
CA ASP A 4 13.19 -0.25 -12.31
C ASP A 4 13.69 0.99 -11.54
N SER A 5 12.90 1.50 -10.58
CA SER A 5 13.25 2.67 -9.79
C SER A 5 13.68 2.27 -8.37
N PRO A 6 14.84 2.75 -7.88
CA PRO A 6 15.23 2.55 -6.47
C PRO A 6 14.22 3.15 -5.49
N LEU A 7 13.37 4.08 -5.95
CA LEU A 7 12.25 4.59 -5.18
C LEU A 7 11.16 3.54 -4.96
N PHE A 8 10.86 2.72 -5.98
CA PHE A 8 9.86 1.67 -5.86
C PHE A 8 10.31 0.62 -4.84
N ASP A 9 11.56 0.20 -4.89
CA ASP A 9 12.14 -0.74 -3.91
C ASP A 9 12.10 -0.18 -2.49
N PHE A 10 12.36 1.12 -2.32
CA PHE A 10 12.24 1.78 -1.01
C PHE A 10 10.80 1.73 -0.50
N ILE A 11 9.82 2.10 -1.33
CA ILE A 11 8.39 2.08 -0.95
C ILE A 11 7.92 0.64 -0.67
N GLU A 12 8.36 -0.34 -1.47
CA GLU A 12 8.04 -1.75 -1.27
C GLU A 12 8.56 -2.26 0.08
N ASN A 13 9.77 -1.85 0.47
CA ASN A 13 10.33 -2.14 1.79
C ASN A 13 9.57 -1.45 2.94
N CYS A 14 9.02 -0.25 2.73
CA CYS A 14 8.20 0.45 3.72
C CYS A 14 6.91 -0.32 4.08
N MET A 15 6.39 -1.19 3.22
CA MET A 15 5.22 -2.03 3.53
C MET A 15 5.48 -3.08 4.64
N ARG A 16 6.74 -3.32 5.02
CA ARG A 16 7.11 -4.24 6.11
C ARG A 16 7.56 -3.50 7.39
N ASN A 17 7.27 -2.20 7.48
CA ASN A 17 7.67 -1.38 8.62
C ASN A 17 6.91 -1.77 9.90
N LYS A 18 7.52 -1.53 11.07
CA LYS A 18 6.89 -1.74 12.38
C LYS A 18 5.72 -0.79 12.65
N HIS A 19 5.72 0.39 12.03
CA HIS A 19 4.68 1.39 12.17
C HIS A 19 3.61 1.22 11.08
N GLU A 20 2.40 0.86 11.50
CA GLU A 20 1.28 0.60 10.58
C GLU A 20 0.92 1.81 9.68
N MET A 21 1.11 3.04 10.18
CA MET A 21 0.90 4.24 9.37
C MET A 21 1.87 4.33 8.19
N VAL A 22 3.13 3.92 8.37
CA VAL A 22 4.13 3.86 7.29
C VAL A 22 3.76 2.78 6.29
N VAL A 23 3.30 1.62 6.78
CA VAL A 23 2.83 0.52 5.93
C VAL A 23 1.63 0.96 5.08
N TYR A 24 0.69 1.70 5.67
CA TYR A 24 -0.48 2.23 4.95
C TYR A 24 -0.08 3.22 3.85
N GLU A 25 0.75 4.22 4.16
CA GLU A 25 1.17 5.21 3.19
C GLU A 25 1.99 4.58 2.06
N ALA A 26 2.82 3.57 2.36
CA ALA A 26 3.56 2.84 1.34
C ALA A 26 2.62 2.08 0.38
N ALA A 27 1.65 1.35 0.93
CA ALA A 27 0.66 0.65 0.10
C ALA A 27 -0.21 1.63 -0.71
N SER A 28 -0.64 2.73 -0.09
CA SER A 28 -1.36 3.82 -0.75
C SER A 28 -0.55 4.45 -1.89
N ALA A 29 0.74 4.70 -1.68
CA ALA A 29 1.61 5.24 -2.71
C ALA A 29 1.69 4.30 -3.93
N ILE A 30 1.93 3.00 -3.71
CA ILE A 30 2.03 2.01 -4.79
C ILE A 30 0.74 1.96 -5.62
N VAL A 31 -0.43 1.95 -5.00
CA VAL A 31 -1.70 1.90 -5.76
C VAL A 31 -2.02 3.18 -6.53
N ASN A 32 -1.41 4.32 -6.16
CA ASN A 32 -1.56 5.58 -6.88
C ASN A 32 -0.41 5.87 -7.87
N LEU A 33 0.62 5.00 -7.96
CA LEU A 33 1.71 5.18 -8.91
C LEU A 33 1.23 4.90 -10.35
N PRO A 34 1.58 5.77 -11.32
CA PRO A 34 1.24 5.52 -12.72
C PRO A 34 2.10 4.38 -13.28
N ASN A 35 1.53 3.59 -14.18
CA ASN A 35 2.21 2.50 -14.91
C ASN A 35 2.65 1.29 -14.05
N CYS A 36 2.05 1.09 -12.88
CA CYS A 36 2.21 -0.17 -12.13
C CYS A 36 1.42 -1.30 -12.78
N THR A 37 2.06 -2.47 -12.91
CA THR A 37 1.43 -3.71 -13.36
C THR A 37 0.58 -4.32 -12.25
N ALA A 38 -0.39 -5.18 -12.62
CA ALA A 38 -1.20 -5.91 -11.64
C ALA A 38 -0.36 -6.73 -10.63
N LYS A 39 0.80 -7.25 -11.06
CA LYS A 39 1.73 -7.97 -10.18
C LYS A 39 2.40 -7.07 -9.15
N GLU A 40 2.72 -5.83 -9.52
CA GLU A 40 3.31 -4.83 -8.61
C GLU A 40 2.26 -4.27 -7.63
N LEU A 41 0.99 -4.21 -8.04
CA LEU A 41 -0.10 -3.74 -7.19
C LEU A 41 -0.57 -4.77 -6.16
N ALA A 42 -0.49 -6.07 -6.48
CA ALA A 42 -1.05 -7.14 -5.66
C ALA A 42 -0.61 -7.13 -4.17
N PRO A 43 0.68 -6.89 -3.83
CA PRO A 43 1.11 -6.81 -2.43
C PRO A 43 0.47 -5.62 -1.69
N ALA A 44 0.42 -4.44 -2.32
CA ALA A 44 -0.17 -3.25 -1.73
C ALA A 44 -1.68 -3.42 -1.50
N VAL A 45 -2.39 -4.00 -2.47
CA VAL A 45 -3.82 -4.34 -2.33
C VAL A 45 -4.04 -5.31 -1.16
N SER A 46 -3.20 -6.34 -1.03
CA SER A 46 -3.30 -7.31 0.07
C SER A 46 -3.11 -6.65 1.45
N VAL A 47 -2.17 -5.72 1.57
CA VAL A 47 -1.95 -4.93 2.80
C VAL A 47 -3.17 -4.05 3.12
N LEU A 48 -3.73 -3.36 2.12
CA LEU A 48 -4.92 -2.54 2.32
C LEU A 48 -6.14 -3.39 2.73
N GLN A 49 -6.33 -4.56 2.13
CA GLN A 49 -7.37 -5.52 2.52
C GLN A 49 -7.21 -6.00 3.97
N LEU A 50 -5.97 -6.27 4.41
CA LEU A 50 -5.69 -6.58 5.81
C LEU A 50 -6.11 -5.42 6.74
N PHE A 51 -5.82 -4.18 6.36
CA PHE A 51 -6.21 -3.00 7.13
C PHE A 51 -7.71 -2.76 7.19
N CYS A 52 -8.51 -3.25 6.24
CA CYS A 52 -9.98 -3.24 6.36
C CYS A 52 -10.49 -4.03 7.59
N SER A 53 -9.71 -5.01 8.07
CA SER A 53 -10.01 -5.81 9.27
C SER A 53 -9.33 -5.29 10.55
N SER A 54 -8.61 -4.16 10.49
CA SER A 54 -7.89 -3.63 11.66
C SER A 54 -8.85 -3.21 12.78
N PRO A 55 -8.51 -3.41 14.07
CA PRO A 55 -9.31 -2.85 15.16
C PRO A 55 -9.25 -1.31 15.20
N LYS A 56 -8.27 -0.68 14.53
CA LYS A 56 -8.10 0.78 14.49
C LYS A 56 -9.01 1.40 13.44
N ALA A 57 -9.98 2.20 13.87
CA ALA A 57 -10.94 2.87 12.98
C ALA A 57 -10.26 3.71 11.88
N ALA A 58 -9.18 4.42 12.21
CA ALA A 58 -8.44 5.23 11.25
C ALA A 58 -7.85 4.39 10.09
N LEU A 59 -7.21 3.26 10.39
CA LEU A 59 -6.63 2.38 9.36
C LEU A 59 -7.71 1.74 8.50
N ARG A 60 -8.82 1.28 9.11
CA ARG A 60 -9.95 0.73 8.34
C ARG A 60 -10.53 1.74 7.36
N TYR A 61 -10.83 2.94 7.85
CA TYR A 61 -11.40 4.00 7.02
C TYR A 61 -10.46 4.36 5.85
N ALA A 62 -9.18 4.53 6.15
CA ALA A 62 -8.18 4.89 5.16
C ALA A 62 -8.00 3.79 4.10
N ALA A 63 -7.98 2.52 4.51
CA ALA A 63 -7.88 1.38 3.60
C ALA A 63 -9.10 1.25 2.68
N VAL A 64 -10.32 1.34 3.23
CA VAL A 64 -11.56 1.28 2.43
C VAL A 64 -11.61 2.42 1.42
N ARG A 65 -11.27 3.64 1.84
CA ARG A 65 -11.25 4.81 0.94
C ARG A 65 -10.26 4.63 -0.21
N THR A 66 -9.08 4.05 0.06
CA THR A 66 -8.04 3.87 -0.94
C THR A 66 -8.38 2.76 -1.94
N LEU A 67 -9.05 1.69 -1.50
CA LEU A 67 -9.50 0.60 -2.37
C LEU A 67 -10.77 0.91 -3.18
N ASN A 68 -11.57 1.87 -2.72
CA ASN A 68 -12.84 2.27 -3.36
C ASN A 68 -12.68 3.49 -4.30
N LYS A 69 -11.47 3.71 -4.82
CA LYS A 69 -11.23 4.64 -5.93
C LYS A 69 -11.47 3.91 -7.25
#